data_AF-A0A2T4S5Z6-F1
#
_entry.id   AF-A0A2T4S5Z6-F1
#
_cell.length_a   1.000
_cell.length_b   1.000
_cell.length_c   1.000
_cell.angle_alpha   90.00
_cell.angle_beta   90.00
_cell.angle_gamma   90.00
#
_symmetry.space_group_name_H-M   'P 1'
#
loop_
_entity.id
_entity.type
_entity.pdbx_description
1 polymer ?
#
loop_
_entity_poly.entity_id
_entity_poly.type
_entity_poly.pdbx_seq_one_letter_code
_entity_poly.pdbx_strand_id
1 'polypeptide(L)'
;EWNPFSSDPKYGIWALIFGTLKVTVIATLFAVPIGLGAAIYLSEYASDRMRKIIKPVLEILAGIPTIVFGFFALTFVTPMLRSIFPELGSFNSISPGLVVGVMIIPLITSLSEDAMASVPNKIREGALGLGATKFEVATKVVLPAAISGIVASIVLAISRAIGETMIVSLAAGSTPDATFNLTGSIQTMTGY
;
A
#
# COMPACT_ATOMS: atom_id res chain seq x y z
N GLU A 1 -25.24 3.15 14.83
CA GLU A 1 -25.71 2.34 13.68
C GLU A 1 -25.91 3.28 12.49
N TRP A 2 -25.51 2.85 11.30
CA TRP A 2 -25.80 3.58 10.05
C TRP A 2 -27.00 2.92 9.38
N ASN A 3 -28.13 3.62 9.33
CA ASN A 3 -29.33 3.16 8.64
C ASN A 3 -30.13 4.37 8.14
N PRO A 4 -29.77 4.93 6.98
CA PRO A 4 -30.42 6.13 6.45
C PRO A 4 -31.82 5.84 5.86
N PHE A 5 -32.14 4.57 5.59
CA PHE A 5 -33.39 4.15 4.96
C PHE A 5 -34.43 3.61 5.97
N SER A 6 -34.13 3.60 7.28
CA SER A 6 -35.11 3.23 8.30
C SER A 6 -36.14 4.33 8.54
N SER A 7 -37.29 3.94 9.11
CA SER A 7 -38.34 4.85 9.57
C SER A 7 -37.84 5.89 10.59
N ASP A 8 -36.76 5.58 11.32
CA ASP A 8 -35.98 6.51 12.13
C ASP A 8 -34.54 6.52 11.57
N PRO A 9 -34.19 7.44 10.66
CA PRO A 9 -32.90 7.45 9.97
C PRO A 9 -31.74 7.70 10.94
N LYS A 10 -30.80 6.75 11.02
CA LYS A 10 -29.58 6.90 11.81
C LYS A 10 -28.40 7.19 10.89
N TYR A 11 -27.79 8.36 11.06
CA TYR A 11 -26.58 8.77 10.36
C TYR A 11 -25.38 8.71 11.29
N GLY A 12 -24.19 8.51 10.73
CA GLY A 12 -22.96 8.48 11.49
C GLY A 12 -21.71 8.35 10.62
N ILE A 13 -20.81 9.31 10.72
CA ILE A 13 -19.52 9.30 10.01
C ILE A 13 -18.55 8.21 10.51
N TRP A 14 -18.80 7.70 11.72
CA TRP A 14 -17.90 6.75 12.38
C TRP A 14 -17.66 5.47 11.58
N ALA A 15 -18.71 4.90 10.98
CA ALA A 15 -18.59 3.69 10.15
C ALA A 15 -17.75 3.94 8.88
N LEU A 16 -17.82 5.16 8.32
CA LEU A 16 -17.07 5.54 7.13
C LEU A 16 -15.58 5.77 7.44
N ILE A 17 -15.27 6.45 8.54
CA ILE A 17 -13.90 6.61 9.04
C ILE A 17 -13.29 5.23 9.29
N PHE A 18 -14.04 4.35 9.96
CA PHE A 18 -13.57 3.01 10.26
C PHE A 18 -13.34 2.17 9.00
N GLY A 19 -14.23 2.28 8.01
CA GLY A 19 -14.06 1.67 6.69
C GLY A 19 -12.77 2.15 6.00
N THR A 20 -12.54 3.46 5.96
CA THR A 20 -11.30 4.04 5.39
C THR A 20 -10.07 3.52 6.13
N LEU A 21 -10.05 3.59 7.46
CA LEU A 21 -8.92 3.13 8.27
C LEU A 21 -8.63 1.64 8.07
N LYS A 22 -9.66 0.78 7.99
CA LYS A 22 -9.47 -0.66 7.70
C LYS A 22 -8.73 -0.86 6.39
N VAL A 23 -9.19 -0.24 5.30
CA VAL A 23 -8.55 -0.37 3.97
C VAL A 23 -7.13 0.14 4.03
N THR A 24 -6.91 1.32 4.60
CA THR A 24 -5.58 1.92 4.72
C THR A 24 -4.62 1.04 5.53
N VAL A 25 -5.07 0.45 6.64
CA VAL A 25 -4.26 -0.45 7.47
C VAL A 25 -3.88 -1.71 6.68
N ILE A 26 -4.84 -2.36 6.01
CA ILE A 26 -4.58 -3.55 5.19
C ILE A 26 -3.58 -3.21 4.07
N ALA A 27 -3.82 -2.11 3.35
CA ALA A 27 -2.95 -1.64 2.28
C ALA A 27 -1.52 -1.38 2.76
N THR A 28 -1.38 -0.70 3.90
CA THR A 28 -0.07 -0.31 4.45
C THR A 28 0.70 -1.53 4.96
N LEU A 29 0.03 -2.43 5.69
CA LEU A 29 0.64 -3.68 6.17
C LEU A 29 1.15 -4.56 5.02
N PHE A 30 0.48 -4.53 3.88
CA PHE A 30 0.91 -5.25 2.68
C PHE A 30 2.01 -4.51 1.92
N ALA A 31 1.83 -3.21 1.67
CA ALA A 31 2.68 -2.43 0.77
C ALA A 31 4.01 -2.02 1.39
N VAL A 32 4.05 -1.70 2.70
CA VAL A 32 5.28 -1.21 3.35
C VAL A 32 6.41 -2.26 3.32
N PRO A 33 6.19 -3.53 3.71
CA PRO A 33 7.25 -4.53 3.66
C PRO A 33 7.75 -4.78 2.23
N ILE A 34 6.83 -4.87 1.26
CA ILE A 34 7.16 -5.15 -0.14
C ILE A 34 7.88 -3.95 -0.77
N GLY A 35 7.35 -2.74 -0.56
CA GLY A 35 7.89 -1.52 -1.11
C GLY A 35 9.26 -1.16 -0.53
N LEU A 36 9.44 -1.31 0.79
CA LEU A 36 10.76 -1.11 1.41
C LEU A 36 11.76 -2.18 1.00
N GLY A 37 11.34 -3.44 0.93
CA GLY A 37 12.20 -4.52 0.44
C GLY A 37 12.69 -4.27 -0.98
N ALA A 38 11.78 -3.85 -1.87
CA ALA A 38 12.11 -3.46 -3.24
C ALA A 38 13.02 -2.23 -3.29
N ALA A 39 12.79 -1.22 -2.44
CA ALA A 39 13.62 -0.03 -2.36
C ALA A 39 15.05 -0.37 -1.92
N ILE A 40 15.22 -1.19 -0.89
CA ILE A 40 16.54 -1.62 -0.38
C ILE A 40 17.28 -2.43 -1.45
N TYR A 41 16.57 -3.33 -2.14
CA TYR A 41 17.15 -4.07 -3.25
C TYR A 41 17.62 -3.13 -4.36
N LEU A 42 16.78 -2.18 -4.77
CA LEU A 42 17.13 -1.23 -5.82
C LEU A 42 18.30 -0.33 -5.44
N SER A 43 18.33 0.19 -4.21
CA SER A 43 19.37 1.13 -3.77
C SER A 43 20.73 0.46 -3.57
N GLU A 44 20.80 -0.76 -3.04
CA GLU A 44 22.08 -1.37 -2.62
C GLU A 44 22.50 -2.61 -3.41
N TYR A 45 21.57 -3.33 -4.04
CA TYR A 45 21.84 -4.62 -4.69
C TYR A 45 21.66 -4.63 -6.21
N ALA A 46 20.73 -3.81 -6.73
CA ALA A 46 20.39 -3.82 -8.13
C ALA A 46 21.54 -3.27 -9.00
N SER A 47 21.86 -4.00 -10.06
CA SER A 47 22.73 -3.49 -11.12
C SER A 47 22.02 -2.39 -11.93
N ASP A 48 22.79 -1.57 -12.66
CA ASP A 48 22.24 -0.52 -13.52
C ASP A 48 21.23 -1.05 -14.53
N ARG A 49 21.42 -2.28 -15.03
CA ARG A 49 20.47 -2.93 -15.94
C ARG A 49 19.14 -3.22 -15.24
N MET A 50 19.20 -3.74 -14.01
CA MET A 50 18.00 -4.06 -13.25
C MET A 50 17.22 -2.80 -12.88
N ARG A 51 17.92 -1.72 -12.49
CA ARG A 51 17.29 -0.42 -12.22
C ARG A 51 16.57 0.14 -13.45
N LYS A 52 17.19 0.05 -14.63
CA LYS A 52 16.60 0.48 -15.92
C LYS A 52 15.38 -0.34 -16.34
N ILE A 53 15.13 -1.50 -15.74
CA ILE A 53 13.95 -2.33 -16.01
C ILE A 53 12.89 -2.09 -14.93
N ILE A 54 13.26 -2.20 -13.66
CA ILE A 54 12.31 -2.12 -12.55
C ILE A 54 11.72 -0.71 -12.41
N LYS A 55 12.51 0.36 -12.52
CA LYS A 55 11.99 1.74 -12.36
C LYS A 55 10.86 2.04 -13.38
N PRO A 56 11.04 1.80 -14.69
CA PRO A 56 9.95 1.96 -15.64
C PRO A 56 8.72 1.09 -15.35
N VAL A 57 8.90 -0.15 -14.87
CA VAL A 57 7.77 -1.01 -14.49
C VAL A 57 6.99 -0.40 -13.32
N LEU A 58 7.66 0.14 -12.31
CA LEU A 58 7.03 0.83 -11.20
C LEU A 58 6.27 2.08 -11.67
N GLU A 59 6.84 2.85 -12.60
CA GLU A 59 6.17 4.02 -13.20
C GLU A 59 4.92 3.64 -13.99
N ILE A 60 4.99 2.56 -14.79
CA ILE A 60 3.84 2.04 -15.52
C ILE A 60 2.75 1.59 -14.54
N LEU A 61 3.11 0.85 -13.48
CA LEU A 61 2.16 0.44 -12.44
C LEU A 61 1.51 1.65 -11.75
N ALA A 62 2.28 2.71 -11.48
CA ALA A 62 1.77 3.95 -10.90
C ALA A 62 0.84 4.73 -11.84
N GLY A 63 0.97 4.53 -13.15
CA GLY A 63 0.15 5.15 -14.19
C GLY A 63 -1.16 4.43 -14.52
N ILE A 64 -1.39 3.23 -13.96
CA ILE A 64 -2.64 2.49 -14.18
C ILE A 64 -3.81 3.26 -13.53
N PRO A 65 -4.90 3.54 -14.27
CA PRO A 65 -6.08 4.18 -13.69
C PRO A 65 -6.69 3.39 -12.54
N THR A 66 -7.06 4.06 -11.44
CA THR A 66 -7.55 3.42 -10.21
C THR A 66 -8.82 2.58 -10.40
N ILE A 67 -9.69 2.96 -11.35
CA ILE A 67 -10.87 2.17 -11.73
C ILE A 67 -10.49 0.75 -12.22
N VAL A 68 -9.37 0.62 -12.94
CA VAL A 68 -8.90 -0.68 -13.46
C VAL A 68 -8.52 -1.58 -12.30
N PHE A 69 -7.85 -1.02 -11.28
CA PHE A 69 -7.56 -1.73 -10.04
C PHE A 69 -8.84 -2.14 -9.30
N GLY A 70 -9.85 -1.27 -9.21
CA GLY A 70 -11.14 -1.61 -8.59
C GLY A 70 -11.84 -2.79 -9.29
N PHE A 71 -11.86 -2.78 -10.62
CA PHE A 71 -12.41 -3.90 -11.39
C PHE A 71 -11.59 -5.18 -11.23
N PHE A 72 -10.27 -5.09 -11.23
CA PHE A 72 -9.36 -6.22 -10.97
C PHE A 72 -9.57 -6.81 -9.56
N ALA A 73 -9.80 -5.96 -8.56
CA ALA A 73 -10.09 -6.38 -7.19
C ALA A 73 -11.36 -7.26 -7.13
N LEU A 74 -12.42 -6.85 -7.82
CA LEU A 74 -13.68 -7.60 -7.86
C LEU A 74 -13.60 -8.88 -8.70
N THR A 75 -12.99 -8.81 -9.87
CA THR A 75 -13.07 -9.88 -10.87
C THR A 75 -11.96 -10.92 -10.76
N PHE A 76 -10.85 -10.57 -10.12
CA PHE A 76 -9.70 -11.47 -9.99
C PHE A 76 -9.33 -11.70 -8.52
N VAL A 77 -9.05 -10.63 -7.77
CA VAL A 77 -8.52 -10.78 -6.40
C VAL A 77 -9.57 -11.37 -5.45
N THR A 78 -10.81 -10.90 -5.48
CA THR A 78 -11.88 -11.44 -4.62
C THR A 78 -12.16 -12.93 -4.90
N PRO A 79 -12.34 -13.39 -6.15
CA PRO A 79 -12.44 -14.81 -6.46
C PRO A 79 -11.23 -15.63 -6.02
N MET A 80 -10.01 -15.10 -6.17
CA MET A 80 -8.79 -15.76 -5.71
C MET A 80 -8.75 -15.88 -4.18
N LEU A 81 -9.18 -14.87 -3.45
CA LEU A 81 -9.26 -14.93 -1.99
C LEU A 81 -10.36 -15.91 -1.54
N ARG A 82 -11.47 -15.99 -2.27
CA ARG A 82 -12.57 -16.93 -1.98
C ARG A 82 -12.20 -18.40 -2.13
N SER A 83 -11.25 -18.73 -3.02
CA SER A 83 -10.77 -20.10 -3.13
C SER A 83 -9.98 -20.55 -1.89
N ILE A 84 -9.43 -19.59 -1.14
CA ILE A 84 -8.68 -19.83 0.11
C ILE A 84 -9.59 -19.66 1.33
N PHE A 85 -10.50 -18.67 1.30
CA PHE A 85 -11.46 -18.36 2.36
C PHE A 85 -12.89 -18.37 1.79
N PRO A 86 -13.57 -19.53 1.76
CA PRO A 86 -14.89 -19.67 1.14
C PRO A 86 -15.99 -18.78 1.75
N GLU A 87 -15.82 -18.36 3.00
CA GLU A 87 -16.75 -17.49 3.73
C GLU A 87 -16.68 -16.01 3.32
N LEU A 88 -15.76 -15.63 2.41
CA LEU A 88 -15.64 -14.26 1.94
C LEU A 88 -16.86 -13.82 1.12
N GLY A 89 -17.40 -12.65 1.46
CA GLY A 89 -18.43 -11.98 0.68
C GLY A 89 -17.92 -11.52 -0.70
N SER A 90 -18.86 -11.24 -1.62
CA SER A 90 -18.51 -10.73 -2.97
C SER A 90 -17.94 -9.31 -2.88
N PHE A 91 -18.34 -8.61 -1.83
CA PHE A 91 -17.75 -7.35 -1.36
C PHE A 91 -17.14 -7.62 0.00
N ASN A 92 -15.90 -7.20 0.19
CA ASN A 92 -15.13 -7.42 1.41
C ASN A 92 -14.09 -6.31 1.58
N SER A 93 -13.51 -6.15 2.77
CA SER A 93 -12.50 -5.12 3.02
C SER A 93 -11.07 -5.54 2.62
N ILE A 94 -10.81 -6.84 2.53
CA ILE A 94 -9.46 -7.40 2.29
C ILE A 94 -9.01 -7.17 0.85
N SER A 95 -9.84 -7.54 -0.13
CA SER A 95 -9.54 -7.41 -1.56
C SER A 95 -9.21 -5.97 -1.97
N PRO A 96 -10.09 -4.96 -1.74
CA PRO A 96 -9.73 -3.57 -2.01
C PRO A 96 -8.50 -3.14 -1.22
N GLY A 97 -8.38 -3.50 0.06
CA GLY A 97 -7.18 -3.18 0.88
C GLY A 97 -5.88 -3.67 0.25
N LEU A 98 -5.83 -4.93 -0.20
CA LEU A 98 -4.65 -5.50 -0.86
C LEU A 98 -4.35 -4.81 -2.18
N VAL A 99 -5.38 -4.51 -2.98
CA VAL A 99 -5.21 -3.85 -4.29
C VAL A 99 -4.78 -2.39 -4.13
N VAL A 100 -5.32 -1.66 -3.16
CA VAL A 100 -4.80 -0.34 -2.75
C VAL A 100 -3.34 -0.47 -2.31
N GLY A 101 -3.01 -1.54 -1.58
CA GLY A 101 -1.62 -1.89 -1.25
C GLY A 101 -0.74 -1.99 -2.49
N VAL A 102 -1.15 -2.78 -3.49
CA VAL A 102 -0.43 -2.91 -4.78
C VAL A 102 -0.22 -1.55 -5.45
N MET A 103 -1.25 -0.70 -5.46
CA MET A 103 -1.17 0.63 -6.06
C MET A 103 -0.15 1.55 -5.37
N ILE A 104 -0.01 1.47 -4.04
CA ILE A 104 0.93 2.33 -3.30
C ILE A 104 2.36 1.76 -3.21
N ILE A 105 2.59 0.49 -3.60
CA ILE A 105 3.94 -0.10 -3.63
C ILE A 105 4.94 0.72 -4.47
N PRO A 106 4.65 1.12 -5.72
CA PRO A 106 5.56 1.94 -6.51
C PRO A 106 5.94 3.25 -5.83
N LEU A 107 4.97 3.87 -5.14
CA LEU A 107 5.18 5.13 -4.43
C LEU A 107 6.16 4.96 -3.27
N ILE A 108 5.96 3.93 -2.42
CA ILE A 108 6.87 3.62 -1.31
C ILE A 108 8.25 3.25 -1.86
N THR A 109 8.28 2.40 -2.90
CA THR A 109 9.52 1.86 -3.48
C THR A 109 10.40 2.98 -4.04
N SER A 110 9.87 3.78 -4.96
CA SER A 110 10.64 4.81 -5.65
C SER A 110 11.12 5.89 -4.69
N LEU A 111 10.26 6.39 -3.81
CA LEU A 111 10.63 7.46 -2.89
C LEU A 111 11.59 6.99 -1.79
N SER A 112 11.42 5.77 -1.29
CA SER A 112 12.38 5.19 -0.33
C SER A 112 13.74 4.93 -1.00
N GLU A 113 13.75 4.50 -2.26
CA GLU A 113 14.98 4.29 -3.03
C GLU A 113 15.71 5.60 -3.31
N ASP A 114 14.99 6.65 -3.70
CA ASP A 114 15.56 7.99 -3.90
C ASP A 114 16.13 8.55 -2.58
N ALA A 115 15.44 8.33 -1.46
CA ALA A 115 15.94 8.69 -0.13
C ALA A 115 17.23 7.94 0.22
N MET A 116 17.31 6.64 -0.04
CA MET A 116 18.53 5.87 0.17
C MET A 116 19.64 6.29 -0.78
N ALA A 117 19.35 6.51 -2.05
CA ALA A 117 20.32 6.96 -3.06
C ALA A 117 20.94 8.32 -2.71
N SER A 118 20.24 9.18 -1.96
CA SER A 118 20.75 10.47 -1.48
C SER A 118 21.87 10.36 -0.44
N VAL A 119 22.01 9.20 0.23
CA VAL A 119 23.13 8.97 1.16
C VAL A 119 24.45 9.05 0.37
N PRO A 120 25.48 9.78 0.82
CA PRO A 120 26.73 9.89 0.07
C PRO A 120 27.50 8.56 -0.06
N ASN A 121 28.04 8.27 -1.26
CA ASN A 121 28.83 7.05 -1.51
C ASN A 121 30.06 6.91 -0.61
N LYS A 122 30.69 8.01 -0.18
CA LYS A 122 31.79 7.99 0.79
C LYS A 122 31.45 7.25 2.09
N ILE A 123 30.18 7.29 2.53
CA ILE A 123 29.72 6.60 3.74
C ILE A 123 29.60 5.10 3.46
N ARG A 124 29.09 4.73 2.28
CA ARG A 124 29.00 3.31 1.84
C ARG A 124 30.37 2.69 1.68
N GLU A 125 31.24 3.34 0.91
CA GLU A 125 32.61 2.89 0.62
C GLU A 125 33.45 2.84 1.91
N GLY A 126 33.27 3.81 2.81
CA GLY A 126 33.91 3.80 4.13
C GLY A 126 33.51 2.58 4.96
N ALA A 127 32.22 2.23 4.99
CA ALA A 127 31.75 1.04 5.70
C ALA A 127 32.27 -0.26 5.06
N LEU A 128 32.29 -0.35 3.72
CA LEU A 128 32.90 -1.49 3.01
C LEU A 128 34.40 -1.60 3.30
N GLY A 129 35.12 -0.47 3.37
CA GLY A 129 36.54 -0.42 3.69
C GLY A 129 36.87 -0.88 5.12
N LEU A 130 35.91 -0.81 6.04
CA LEU A 130 36.00 -1.37 7.39
C LEU A 130 35.64 -2.86 7.46
N GLY A 131 35.42 -3.51 6.31
CA GLY A 131 35.07 -4.94 6.22
C GLY A 131 33.58 -5.24 6.37
N ALA A 132 32.71 -4.22 6.35
CA ALA A 132 31.26 -4.46 6.40
C ALA A 132 30.77 -5.17 5.14
N THR A 133 29.82 -6.08 5.31
CA THR A 133 29.14 -6.72 4.17
C THR A 133 28.12 -5.77 3.54
N LYS A 134 27.73 -6.02 2.27
CA LYS A 134 26.67 -5.23 1.61
C LYS A 134 25.36 -5.18 2.41
N PHE A 135 25.03 -6.28 3.10
CA PHE A 135 23.87 -6.34 3.99
C PHE A 135 24.01 -5.38 5.16
N GLU A 136 25.18 -5.35 5.81
CA GLU A 136 25.43 -4.43 6.91
C GLU A 136 25.45 -2.97 6.46
N VAL A 137 26.01 -2.67 5.29
CA VAL A 137 25.94 -1.32 4.70
C VAL A 137 24.48 -0.92 4.48
N ALA A 138 23.68 -1.80 3.88
CA ALA A 138 22.27 -1.51 3.63
C ALA A 138 21.50 -1.28 4.94
N THR A 139 21.59 -2.20 5.92
CA THR A 139 20.72 -2.18 7.10
C THR A 139 21.24 -1.33 8.25
N LYS A 140 22.57 -1.22 8.43
CA LYS A 140 23.19 -0.51 9.57
C LYS A 140 23.68 0.88 9.22
N VAL A 141 23.82 1.22 7.94
CA VAL A 141 24.38 2.51 7.50
C VAL A 141 23.39 3.30 6.66
N VAL A 142 22.94 2.73 5.53
CA VAL A 142 22.08 3.45 4.57
C VAL A 142 20.65 3.59 5.09
N LEU A 143 20.04 2.49 5.54
CA LEU A 143 18.66 2.50 6.03
C LEU A 143 18.47 3.47 7.21
N PRO A 144 19.34 3.51 8.25
CA PRO A 144 19.22 4.48 9.32
C PRO A 144 19.48 5.92 8.85
N ALA A 145 20.43 6.13 7.92
CA ALA A 145 20.73 7.46 7.40
C ALA A 145 19.58 8.03 6.54
N ALA A 146 18.81 7.18 5.86
CA ALA A 146 17.71 7.56 4.99
C ALA A 146 16.33 7.55 5.68
N ILE A 147 16.28 7.32 7.00
CA ILE A 147 15.02 7.05 7.72
C ILE A 147 13.99 8.17 7.59
N SER A 148 14.42 9.44 7.56
CA SER A 148 13.51 10.58 7.40
C SER A 148 12.79 10.56 6.06
N GLY A 149 13.50 10.26 4.97
CA GLY A 149 12.91 10.14 3.63
C GLY A 149 12.04 8.89 3.49
N ILE A 150 12.46 7.77 4.09
CA ILE A 150 11.67 6.53 4.12
C ILE A 150 10.34 6.76 4.85
N VAL A 151 10.37 7.35 6.04
CA VAL A 151 9.16 7.65 6.82
C VAL A 151 8.25 8.62 6.04
N ALA A 152 8.83 9.66 5.42
CA ALA A 152 8.06 10.57 4.57
C ALA A 152 7.36 9.85 3.40
N SER A 153 8.04 8.90 2.74
CA SER A 153 7.44 8.12 1.66
C SER A 153 6.26 7.26 2.13
N ILE A 154 6.36 6.65 3.32
CA ILE A 154 5.30 5.83 3.90
C ILE A 154 4.11 6.70 4.29
N VAL A 155 4.35 7.86 4.91
CA VAL A 155 3.29 8.83 5.26
C VAL A 155 2.56 9.33 4.01
N LEU A 156 3.28 9.59 2.92
CA LEU A 156 2.67 10.00 1.65
C LEU A 156 1.83 8.87 1.04
N ALA A 157 2.32 7.63 1.11
CA ALA A 157 1.59 6.45 0.64
C ALA A 157 0.32 6.18 1.45
N ILE A 158 0.38 6.33 2.78
CA ILE A 158 -0.80 6.26 3.66
C ILE A 158 -1.81 7.34 3.28
N SER A 159 -1.34 8.58 3.06
CA SER A 159 -2.20 9.70 2.64
C SER A 159 -2.92 9.39 1.32
N ARG A 160 -2.21 8.80 0.36
CA ARG A 160 -2.80 8.35 -0.92
C ARG A 160 -3.82 7.22 -0.72
N ALA A 161 -3.55 6.25 0.16
CA ALA A 161 -4.47 5.16 0.45
C ALA A 161 -5.74 5.61 1.16
N ILE A 162 -5.65 6.60 2.06
CA ILE A 162 -6.82 7.23 2.70
C ILE A 162 -7.69 7.95 1.66
N GLY A 163 -7.04 8.61 0.70
CA GLY A 163 -7.70 9.32 -0.40
C GLY A 163 -8.19 8.45 -1.55
N GLU A 164 -8.06 7.13 -1.47
CA GLU A 164 -8.51 6.24 -2.54
C GLU A 164 -10.03 6.19 -2.59
N THR A 165 -10.60 6.43 -3.78
CA THR A 165 -12.05 6.53 -4.02
C THR A 165 -12.55 5.36 -4.85
N MET A 166 -11.92 5.11 -6.00
CA MET A 166 -12.47 4.24 -7.04
C MET A 166 -12.32 2.75 -6.72
N ILE A 167 -11.16 2.34 -6.18
CA ILE A 167 -10.94 0.94 -5.81
C ILE A 167 -11.95 0.52 -4.74
N VAL A 168 -12.15 1.38 -3.74
CA VAL A 168 -13.01 1.09 -2.59
C VAL A 168 -14.49 1.17 -2.94
N SER A 169 -14.95 2.18 -3.71
CA SER A 169 -16.34 2.26 -4.18
C SER A 169 -16.75 1.04 -4.98
N LEU A 170 -15.85 0.54 -5.84
CA LEU A 170 -16.16 -0.62 -6.66
C LEU A 170 -16.09 -1.92 -5.85
N ALA A 171 -14.99 -2.16 -5.14
CA ALA A 171 -14.69 -3.50 -4.62
C ALA A 171 -15.05 -3.73 -3.15
N ALA A 172 -15.18 -2.66 -2.35
CA ALA A 172 -15.49 -2.78 -0.93
C ALA A 172 -17.00 -2.85 -0.64
N GLY A 173 -17.83 -2.37 -1.58
CA GLY A 173 -19.27 -2.28 -1.46
C GLY A 173 -19.74 -0.92 -0.93
N SER A 174 -21.01 -0.86 -0.50
CA SER A 174 -21.69 0.36 -0.08
C SER A 174 -22.42 0.20 1.26
N THR A 175 -21.90 -0.66 2.14
CA THR A 175 -22.51 -0.95 3.46
C THR A 175 -21.60 -0.44 4.58
N PRO A 176 -21.93 0.69 5.23
CA PRO A 176 -21.14 1.17 6.35
C PRO A 176 -21.24 0.22 7.55
N ASP A 177 -20.12 -0.38 7.91
CA ASP A 177 -20.02 -1.25 9.08
C ASP A 177 -18.76 -0.90 9.90
N ALA A 178 -19.00 -0.61 11.19
CA ALA A 178 -17.96 -0.29 12.17
C ALA A 178 -17.43 -1.53 12.92
N THR A 179 -17.90 -2.73 12.58
CA THR A 179 -17.42 -3.98 13.20
C THR A 179 -16.00 -4.30 12.77
N PHE A 180 -15.18 -5.00 13.56
CA PHE A 180 -13.83 -5.44 13.16
C PHE A 180 -13.81 -6.56 12.11
N ASN A 181 -14.97 -6.95 11.58
CA ASN A 181 -15.03 -8.00 10.56
C ASN A 181 -14.37 -7.51 9.26
N LEU A 182 -13.40 -8.29 8.78
CA LEU A 182 -12.65 -8.03 7.55
C LEU A 182 -13.30 -8.66 6.31
N THR A 183 -14.11 -9.71 6.49
CA THR A 183 -14.72 -10.46 5.37
C THR A 183 -16.00 -9.80 4.85
N GLY A 184 -16.55 -8.85 5.62
CA GLY A 184 -17.74 -8.10 5.28
C GLY A 184 -17.48 -6.90 4.36
N SER A 185 -18.54 -6.50 3.67
CA SER A 185 -18.62 -5.28 2.88
C SER A 185 -18.50 -4.05 3.78
N ILE A 186 -17.79 -3.02 3.31
CA ILE A 186 -17.57 -1.77 4.03
C ILE A 186 -17.86 -0.58 3.12
N GLN A 187 -17.96 0.61 3.68
CA GLN A 187 -18.01 1.84 2.91
C GLN A 187 -16.97 2.82 3.48
N THR A 188 -16.19 3.44 2.61
CA THR A 188 -15.18 4.45 2.97
C THR A 188 -15.76 5.85 2.86
N MET A 189 -15.10 6.83 3.49
CA MET A 189 -15.49 8.25 3.39
C MET A 189 -15.45 8.79 1.96
N THR A 190 -14.54 8.27 1.16
CA THR A 190 -14.25 8.67 -0.22
C THR A 190 -15.12 7.95 -1.24
N GLY A 191 -15.82 6.90 -0.82
CA GLY A 191 -16.48 5.96 -1.72
C GLY A 191 -17.93 6.30 -2.09
N TYR A 192 -18.36 7.54 -1.86
CA TYR A 192 -19.75 8.01 -2.00
C TYR A 192 -20.00 8.69 -3.36
#